data_AF-A0A6C0JNB2-F1
#
_entry.id   AF-A0A6C0JNB2-F1
#
_cell.length_a   1.000
_cell.length_b   1.000
_cell.length_c   1.000
_cell.angle_alpha   90.00
_cell.angle_beta   90.00
_cell.angle_gamma   90.00
#
_symmetry.space_group_name_H-M   'P 1'
#
loop_
_entity.id
_entity.type
_entity.pdbx_description
1 polymer ?
#
loop_
_entity_poly.entity_id
_entity_poly.type
_entity_poly.pdbx_seq_one_letter_code
_entity_poly.pdbx_strand_id
1 'polypeptide(L)'
;MKKYDKYYTNKKVMKKCCNLFKKYIKIYKNDLVIEPSAGNGAFIKCINTYNNLLLDIKPENKKIIKKNFLKYNYNNIIKLYDKIHAIGNPPFGKKASLAIKFINKCCEFCNSFSFILPRSFNKLFLQKSIPLNFHLVKSYNLPDNSFPIKCVFQIWVKKKIKRIKIIKIKTNKNYKFVSKDNNPTIAIRRVGSKAGYIYYSNIENRNINTHYFVKILKKHTRLLKLNLNKEKQSTLGAYSISKMDIIKKLNLLL
;
A
#
# COMPACT_ATOMS: atom_id res chain seq x y z
N MET A 1 3.79 17.80 14.58
CA MET A 1 2.80 16.82 14.05
C MET A 1 1.41 17.21 14.56
N LYS A 2 0.38 17.31 13.70
CA LYS A 2 -0.99 17.58 14.17
C LYS A 2 -1.44 16.44 15.11
N LYS A 3 -1.99 16.77 16.28
CA LYS A 3 -2.32 15.87 17.41
C LYS A 3 -3.12 14.59 17.05
N TYR A 4 -3.79 14.56 15.90
CA TYR A 4 -4.64 13.44 15.47
C TYR A 4 -4.44 12.99 14.01
N ASP A 5 -3.46 13.55 13.28
CA ASP A 5 -3.13 13.18 11.88
C ASP A 5 -4.37 13.03 10.96
N LYS A 6 -5.31 13.99 11.03
CA LYS A 6 -6.57 13.97 10.27
C LYS A 6 -6.32 14.29 8.79
N TYR A 7 -6.79 13.41 7.91
CA TYR A 7 -6.85 13.62 6.47
C TYR A 7 -8.32 13.59 6.02
N TYR A 8 -8.91 14.75 5.78
CA TYR A 8 -10.29 14.84 5.31
C TYR A 8 -10.41 14.30 3.89
N THR A 9 -11.40 13.42 3.68
CA THR A 9 -11.65 12.83 2.36
C THR A 9 -12.62 13.72 1.59
N ASN A 10 -12.19 14.27 0.45
CA ASN A 10 -13.06 15.08 -0.37
C ASN A 10 -14.21 14.25 -1.01
N LYS A 11 -15.30 14.91 -1.38
CA LYS A 11 -16.53 14.27 -1.89
C LYS A 11 -16.30 13.42 -3.14
N LYS A 12 -15.43 13.86 -4.06
CA LYS A 12 -15.15 13.16 -5.33
C LYS A 12 -14.37 11.85 -5.09
N VAL A 13 -13.34 11.90 -4.24
CA VAL A 13 -12.56 10.74 -3.80
C VAL A 13 -13.45 9.76 -3.05
N MET A 14 -14.25 10.25 -2.08
CA MET A 14 -15.19 9.40 -1.33
C MET A 14 -16.13 8.65 -2.26
N LYS A 15 -16.81 9.34 -3.18
CA LYS A 15 -17.71 8.69 -4.17
C LYS A 15 -16.99 7.60 -4.97
N LYS A 16 -15.76 7.86 -5.42
CA LYS A 16 -14.98 6.86 -6.17
C LYS A 16 -14.63 5.65 -5.30
N CYS A 17 -14.19 5.86 -4.07
CA CYS A 17 -13.90 4.78 -3.11
C CYS A 17 -15.15 3.95 -2.82
N CYS A 18 -16.30 4.59 -2.63
CA CYS A 18 -17.59 3.91 -2.43
C CYS A 18 -18.02 3.06 -3.62
N ASN A 19 -17.89 3.59 -4.84
CA ASN A 19 -18.22 2.83 -6.04
C ASN A 19 -17.30 1.62 -6.21
N LEU A 20 -16.00 1.77 -5.92
CA LEU A 20 -15.06 0.65 -5.90
C LEU A 20 -15.43 -0.36 -4.82
N PHE A 21 -15.72 0.10 -3.60
CA PHE A 21 -16.13 -0.78 -2.52
C PHE A 21 -17.36 -1.63 -2.89
N LYS A 22 -18.45 -0.98 -3.34
CA LYS A 22 -19.68 -1.66 -3.78
C LYS A 22 -19.44 -2.61 -4.97
N LYS A 23 -18.48 -2.30 -5.85
CA LYS A 23 -18.13 -3.16 -6.98
C LYS A 23 -17.41 -4.45 -6.57
N TYR A 24 -16.54 -4.39 -5.56
CA TYR A 24 -15.66 -5.52 -5.21
C TYR A 24 -16.05 -6.24 -3.91
N ILE A 25 -16.89 -5.64 -3.08
CA ILE A 25 -17.39 -6.22 -1.83
C ILE A 25 -18.90 -6.35 -1.93
N LYS A 26 -19.39 -7.60 -1.93
CA LYS A 26 -20.82 -7.91 -1.79
C LYS A 26 -21.17 -7.88 -0.30
N ILE A 27 -22.16 -7.09 0.06
CA ILE A 27 -22.66 -6.92 1.43
C ILE A 27 -24.08 -7.46 1.46
N TYR A 28 -24.36 -8.37 2.37
CA TYR A 28 -25.67 -8.96 2.59
C TYR A 28 -26.37 -8.35 3.81
N LYS A 29 -27.67 -8.65 3.98
CA LYS A 29 -28.52 -8.06 5.03
C LYS A 29 -27.97 -8.23 6.45
N ASN A 30 -27.28 -9.33 6.73
CA ASN A 30 -26.73 -9.67 8.04
C ASN A 30 -25.22 -9.38 8.15
N ASP A 31 -24.63 -8.70 7.18
CA ASP A 31 -23.24 -8.22 7.26
C ASP A 31 -23.18 -6.88 7.99
N LEU A 32 -22.01 -6.56 8.56
CA LEU A 32 -21.70 -5.28 9.20
C LEU A 32 -20.64 -4.50 8.43
N VAL A 33 -20.87 -3.21 8.24
CA VAL A 33 -19.87 -2.29 7.67
C VAL A 33 -19.35 -1.32 8.73
N ILE A 34 -18.05 -1.31 8.96
CA ILE A 34 -17.41 -0.48 9.99
C ILE A 34 -16.58 0.63 9.34
N GLU A 35 -16.76 1.86 9.80
CA GLU A 35 -15.80 2.94 9.59
C GLU A 35 -15.02 3.19 10.89
N PRO A 36 -13.75 2.75 10.99
CA PRO A 36 -13.03 2.69 12.26
C PRO A 36 -12.44 4.03 12.73
N SER A 37 -12.48 5.05 11.89
CA SER A 37 -11.92 6.39 12.13
C SER A 37 -12.71 7.42 11.33
N ALA A 38 -14.00 7.51 11.63
CA ALA A 38 -14.98 8.18 10.78
C ALA A 38 -14.83 9.71 10.71
N GLY A 39 -14.11 10.34 11.65
CA GLY A 39 -13.84 11.77 11.64
C GLY A 39 -15.11 12.63 11.55
N ASN A 40 -15.29 13.31 10.40
CA ASN A 40 -16.48 14.12 10.08
C ASN A 40 -17.61 13.33 9.40
N GLY A 41 -17.44 12.03 9.21
CA GLY A 41 -18.43 11.14 8.62
C GLY A 41 -18.44 11.14 7.10
N ALA A 42 -17.28 11.32 6.46
CA ALA A 42 -17.20 11.37 5.00
C ALA A 42 -17.82 10.11 4.33
N PHE A 43 -17.61 8.92 4.89
CA PHE A 43 -18.16 7.68 4.35
C PHE A 43 -19.55 7.32 4.90
N ILE A 44 -20.22 8.16 5.72
CA ILE A 44 -21.58 7.87 6.20
C ILE A 44 -22.54 7.60 5.04
N LYS A 45 -22.52 8.44 3.99
CA LYS A 45 -23.36 8.26 2.79
C LYS A 45 -23.05 6.97 2.00
N CYS A 46 -21.90 6.38 2.26
CA CYS A 46 -21.44 5.15 1.62
C CYS A 46 -22.03 3.91 2.30
N ILE A 47 -22.16 3.97 3.63
CA ILE A 47 -22.41 2.79 4.48
C ILE A 47 -23.75 2.83 5.21
N ASN A 48 -24.42 3.98 5.28
CA ASN A 48 -25.68 4.17 6.02
C ASN A 48 -26.83 3.26 5.55
N THR A 49 -26.73 2.70 4.35
CA THR A 49 -27.68 1.73 3.78
C THR A 49 -27.49 0.29 4.28
N TYR A 50 -26.46 0.02 5.09
CA TYR A 50 -26.17 -1.30 5.65
C TYR A 50 -26.22 -1.26 7.18
N ASN A 51 -26.21 -2.41 7.85
CA ASN A 51 -25.84 -2.42 9.26
C ASN A 51 -24.45 -1.82 9.37
N ASN A 52 -24.30 -0.81 10.21
CA ASN A 52 -23.08 -0.03 10.25
C ASN A 52 -22.64 0.34 11.66
N LEU A 53 -21.34 0.50 11.80
CA LEU A 53 -20.69 0.96 13.02
C LEU A 53 -19.68 2.04 12.67
N LEU A 54 -19.98 3.27 13.08
CA LEU A 54 -19.14 4.44 12.84
C LEU A 54 -18.40 4.78 14.13
N LEU A 55 -17.07 4.67 14.14
CA LEU A 55 -16.24 4.91 15.32
C LEU A 55 -15.23 6.01 15.05
N ASP A 56 -15.00 6.87 16.03
CA ASP A 56 -13.86 7.79 16.02
C ASP A 56 -13.46 8.18 17.45
N ILE A 57 -12.19 8.49 17.70
CA ILE A 57 -11.74 8.94 19.03
C ILE A 57 -12.16 10.38 19.34
N LYS A 58 -12.36 11.19 18.30
CA LYS A 58 -12.81 12.59 18.35
C LYS A 58 -13.76 12.87 17.18
N PRO A 59 -15.00 12.34 17.24
CA PRO A 59 -15.99 12.48 16.17
C PRO A 59 -16.41 13.94 15.97
N GLU A 60 -16.70 14.30 14.73
CA GLU A 60 -17.25 15.61 14.33
C GLU A 60 -18.68 15.48 13.79
N ASN A 61 -19.32 14.33 14.00
CA ASN A 61 -20.70 14.06 13.59
C ASN A 61 -21.41 13.24 14.68
N LYS A 62 -22.66 13.62 15.01
CA LYS A 62 -23.47 12.99 16.06
C LYS A 62 -23.77 11.51 15.80
N LYS A 63 -23.73 11.06 14.54
CA LYS A 63 -23.94 9.65 14.16
C LYS A 63 -22.73 8.75 14.46
N ILE A 64 -21.59 9.33 14.84
CA ILE A 64 -20.34 8.60 15.07
C ILE A 64 -20.15 8.39 16.57
N ILE A 65 -19.92 7.15 16.97
CA ILE A 65 -19.68 6.77 18.35
C ILE A 65 -18.25 7.14 18.74
N LYS A 66 -18.10 7.90 19.83
CA LYS A 66 -16.79 8.26 20.38
C LYS A 66 -16.12 7.03 21.00
N LYS A 67 -15.17 6.42 20.31
CA LYS A 67 -14.47 5.21 20.76
C LYS A 67 -13.10 5.08 20.09
N ASN A 68 -12.13 4.53 20.81
CA ASN A 68 -10.84 4.15 20.23
C ASN A 68 -10.94 2.76 19.57
N PHE A 69 -10.94 2.71 18.23
CA PHE A 69 -11.02 1.47 17.46
C PHE A 69 -9.91 0.46 17.80
N LEU A 70 -8.69 0.93 18.04
CA LEU A 70 -7.56 0.05 18.37
C LEU A 70 -7.75 -0.66 19.72
N LYS A 71 -8.59 -0.11 20.60
CA LYS A 71 -8.99 -0.69 21.90
C LYS A 71 -10.42 -1.24 21.89
N TYR A 72 -11.07 -1.32 20.74
CA TYR A 72 -12.45 -1.78 20.63
C TYR A 72 -12.54 -3.29 20.88
N ASN A 73 -13.43 -3.69 21.78
CA ASN A 73 -13.77 -5.10 22.02
C ASN A 73 -14.82 -5.53 21.00
N TYR A 74 -14.42 -6.42 20.10
CA TYR A 74 -15.26 -6.91 19.00
C TYR A 74 -15.99 -8.22 19.30
N ASN A 75 -15.81 -8.82 20.49
CA ASN A 75 -16.39 -10.13 20.83
C ASN A 75 -17.91 -10.17 20.68
N ASN A 76 -18.57 -9.04 20.93
CA ASN A 76 -20.02 -8.95 20.78
C ASN A 76 -20.43 -8.91 19.30
N ILE A 77 -19.70 -8.18 18.45
CA ILE A 77 -20.10 -8.02 17.04
C ILE A 77 -19.77 -9.25 16.19
N ILE A 78 -18.71 -9.99 16.48
CA ILE A 78 -18.34 -11.17 15.68
C ILE A 78 -19.36 -12.31 15.77
N LYS A 79 -20.23 -12.30 16.79
CA LYS A 79 -21.31 -13.28 16.98
C LYS A 79 -22.63 -12.82 16.36
N LEU A 80 -22.78 -11.52 16.09
CA LEU A 80 -24.04 -10.92 15.65
C LEU A 80 -24.16 -10.78 14.13
N TYR A 81 -23.04 -10.87 13.40
CA TYR A 81 -23.00 -10.59 11.97
C TYR A 81 -22.25 -11.70 11.22
N ASP A 82 -22.75 -12.03 10.03
CA ASP A 82 -22.19 -13.10 9.19
C ASP A 82 -20.79 -12.73 8.70
N LYS A 83 -20.65 -11.49 8.23
CA LYS A 83 -19.35 -10.91 7.81
C LYS A 83 -19.21 -9.47 8.27
N ILE A 84 -17.97 -9.10 8.50
CA ILE A 84 -17.59 -7.74 8.92
C ILE A 84 -16.65 -7.14 7.87
N HIS A 85 -17.00 -5.94 7.38
CA HIS A 85 -16.26 -5.23 6.35
C HIS A 85 -15.84 -3.86 6.87
N ALA A 86 -14.55 -3.54 6.84
CA ALA A 86 -14.08 -2.20 7.19
C ALA A 86 -13.91 -1.33 5.93
N ILE A 87 -14.30 -0.05 5.99
CA ILE A 87 -14.01 0.95 4.97
C ILE A 87 -13.65 2.27 5.62
N GLY A 88 -12.76 3.06 5.02
CA GLY A 88 -12.50 4.43 5.48
C GLY A 88 -11.13 4.97 5.12
N ASN A 89 -10.75 6.04 5.82
CA ASN A 89 -9.44 6.66 5.73
C ASN A 89 -8.75 6.66 7.10
N PRO A 90 -8.09 5.55 7.51
CA PRO A 90 -7.40 5.50 8.79
C PRO A 90 -6.28 6.54 8.84
N PRO A 91 -5.98 7.10 10.03
CA PRO A 91 -4.84 8.00 10.18
C PRO A 91 -3.54 7.26 9.86
N PHE A 92 -2.61 7.94 9.16
CA PHE A 92 -1.46 7.27 8.54
C PHE A 92 -0.33 7.02 9.54
N GLY A 93 0.01 8.02 10.35
CA GLY A 93 1.15 7.98 11.25
C GLY A 93 2.51 7.98 10.54
N LYS A 94 3.60 8.13 11.31
CA LYS A 94 4.96 8.14 10.78
C LYS A 94 5.26 6.82 10.06
N LYS A 95 5.71 6.88 8.81
CA LYS A 95 6.00 5.71 7.97
C LYS A 95 4.82 4.71 7.88
N ALA A 96 3.58 5.20 7.84
CA ALA A 96 2.36 4.38 7.80
C ALA A 96 2.09 3.50 9.03
N SER A 97 2.81 3.71 10.14
CA SER A 97 2.70 2.89 11.35
C SER A 97 1.29 2.81 11.93
N LEU A 98 0.53 3.90 11.90
CA LEU A 98 -0.82 3.92 12.46
C LEU A 98 -1.81 3.24 11.52
N ALA A 99 -1.70 3.46 10.21
CA ALA A 99 -2.49 2.72 9.23
C ALA A 99 -2.28 1.20 9.35
N ILE A 100 -1.04 0.75 9.57
CA ILE A 100 -0.74 -0.68 9.80
C ILE A 100 -1.44 -1.19 11.07
N LYS A 101 -1.48 -0.42 12.17
CA LYS A 101 -2.21 -0.82 13.38
C LYS A 101 -3.71 -0.98 13.13
N PHE A 102 -4.33 -0.05 12.39
CA PHE A 102 -5.74 -0.16 12.00
C PHE A 102 -6.01 -1.37 11.12
N ILE A 103 -5.13 -1.64 10.14
CA ILE A 103 -5.22 -2.83 9.29
C ILE A 103 -5.11 -4.10 10.11
N ASN A 104 -4.10 -4.21 10.98
CA ASN A 104 -3.91 -5.39 11.83
C ASN A 104 -5.12 -5.64 12.71
N LYS A 105 -5.67 -4.57 13.32
CA LYS A 105 -6.89 -4.66 14.12
C LYS A 105 -8.08 -5.15 13.31
N CYS A 106 -8.25 -4.67 12.07
CA CYS A 106 -9.28 -5.20 11.17
C CYS A 106 -9.03 -6.66 10.80
N CYS A 107 -7.76 -7.08 10.62
CA CYS A 107 -7.45 -8.44 10.24
C CYS A 107 -7.76 -9.48 11.33
N GLU A 108 -7.88 -9.04 12.60
CA GLU A 108 -8.30 -9.90 13.71
C GLU A 108 -9.73 -10.44 13.50
N PHE A 109 -10.67 -9.61 13.06
CA PHE A 109 -12.10 -9.97 13.05
C PHE A 109 -12.88 -9.64 11.77
N CYS A 110 -12.36 -8.81 10.87
CA CYS A 110 -13.03 -8.50 9.61
C CYS A 110 -12.80 -9.58 8.54
N ASN A 111 -13.74 -9.70 7.62
CA ASN A 111 -13.65 -10.49 6.39
C ASN A 111 -13.06 -9.68 5.24
N SER A 112 -13.11 -8.35 5.32
CA SER A 112 -12.40 -7.47 4.37
C SER A 112 -12.08 -6.11 4.98
N PHE A 113 -11.12 -5.39 4.40
CA PHE A 113 -10.95 -3.97 4.64
C PHE A 113 -10.69 -3.21 3.33
N SER A 114 -11.18 -1.97 3.28
CA SER A 114 -11.13 -1.09 2.11
C SER A 114 -10.67 0.30 2.52
N PHE A 115 -9.36 0.56 2.47
CA PHE A 115 -8.78 1.77 3.05
C PHE A 115 -8.10 2.67 2.02
N ILE A 116 -8.24 3.98 2.25
CA ILE A 116 -7.31 4.97 1.72
C ILE A 116 -6.01 4.86 2.53
N LEU A 117 -4.90 4.69 1.84
CA LEU A 117 -3.59 4.45 2.42
C LEU A 117 -2.53 5.29 1.67
N PRO A 118 -1.35 5.54 2.27
CA PRO A 118 -0.23 6.14 1.55
C PRO A 118 0.17 5.28 0.33
N ARG A 119 0.49 5.90 -0.82
CA ARG A 119 0.77 5.21 -2.11
C ARG A 119 1.91 4.19 -2.05
N SER A 120 2.77 4.29 -1.04
CA SER A 120 3.79 3.29 -0.72
C SER A 120 3.22 1.90 -0.43
N PHE A 121 1.94 1.75 -0.04
CA PHE A 121 1.29 0.44 0.12
C PHE A 121 1.17 -0.37 -1.19
N ASN A 122 1.47 0.23 -2.35
CA ASN A 122 1.68 -0.54 -3.58
C ASN A 122 2.99 -1.34 -3.57
N LYS A 123 3.96 -0.98 -2.71
CA LYS A 123 5.22 -1.70 -2.57
C LYS A 123 5.01 -2.97 -1.75
N LEU A 124 5.61 -4.06 -2.23
CA LEU A 124 5.53 -5.37 -1.60
C LEU A 124 6.00 -5.38 -0.15
N PHE A 125 6.97 -4.54 0.21
CA PHE A 125 7.46 -4.44 1.58
C PHE A 125 6.36 -4.03 2.56
N LEU A 126 5.51 -3.05 2.22
CA LEU A 126 4.40 -2.67 3.09
C LEU A 126 3.26 -3.69 3.03
N GLN A 127 3.01 -4.30 1.87
CA GLN A 127 2.02 -5.38 1.77
C GLN A 127 2.37 -6.62 2.59
N LYS A 128 3.66 -6.82 2.95
CA LYS A 128 4.08 -7.90 3.87
C LYS A 128 3.60 -7.69 5.30
N SER A 129 3.24 -6.47 5.70
CA SER A 129 2.67 -6.24 7.04
C SER A 129 1.22 -6.75 7.15
N ILE A 130 0.60 -7.11 6.04
CA ILE A 130 -0.78 -7.60 5.98
C ILE A 130 -0.75 -9.14 6.04
N PRO A 131 -1.55 -9.78 6.92
CA PRO A 131 -1.60 -11.23 7.05
C PRO A 131 -1.78 -11.98 5.71
N LEU A 132 -1.16 -13.17 5.59
CA LEU A 132 -1.13 -13.92 4.33
C LEU A 132 -2.51 -14.40 3.87
N ASN A 133 -3.45 -14.58 4.79
CA ASN A 133 -4.84 -14.94 4.47
C ASN A 133 -5.67 -13.76 3.94
N PHE A 134 -5.16 -12.53 3.92
CA PHE A 134 -5.81 -11.40 3.25
C PHE A 134 -5.21 -11.18 1.87
N HIS A 135 -6.06 -11.09 0.85
CA HIS A 135 -5.67 -10.94 -0.55
C HIS A 135 -6.07 -9.58 -1.08
N LEU A 136 -5.14 -8.89 -1.76
CA LEU A 136 -5.41 -7.63 -2.43
C LEU A 136 -6.28 -7.88 -3.66
N VAL A 137 -7.54 -7.47 -3.61
CA VAL A 137 -8.51 -7.62 -4.72
C VAL A 137 -8.50 -6.40 -5.63
N LYS A 138 -8.31 -5.21 -5.06
CA LYS A 138 -8.21 -3.97 -5.84
C LYS A 138 -7.18 -3.04 -5.24
N SER A 139 -6.34 -2.47 -6.10
CA SER A 139 -5.54 -1.28 -5.81
C SER A 139 -5.87 -0.20 -6.83
N TYR A 140 -6.20 1.00 -6.36
CA TYR A 140 -6.55 2.15 -7.18
C TYR A 140 -5.78 3.38 -6.70
N ASN A 141 -4.86 3.88 -7.52
CA ASN A 141 -4.15 5.12 -7.20
C ASN A 141 -5.15 6.27 -7.24
N LEU A 142 -5.24 7.01 -6.14
CA LEU A 142 -6.07 8.20 -6.10
C LEU A 142 -5.42 9.30 -6.95
N PRO A 143 -6.22 10.22 -7.54
CA PRO A 143 -5.67 11.35 -8.25
C PRO A 143 -4.66 12.12 -7.40
N ASP A 144 -3.61 12.63 -8.02
CA ASP A 144 -2.66 13.50 -7.35
C ASP A 144 -3.40 14.73 -6.77
N ASN A 145 -2.87 15.33 -5.70
CA ASN A 145 -3.48 16.43 -4.94
C ASN A 145 -4.81 16.11 -4.23
N SER A 146 -5.25 14.84 -4.19
CA SER A 146 -6.39 14.41 -3.36
C SER A 146 -6.13 14.60 -1.85
N PHE A 147 -4.86 14.54 -1.46
CA PHE A 147 -4.34 14.70 -0.10
C PHE A 147 -2.96 15.37 -0.19
N PRO A 148 -2.40 15.89 0.93
CA PRO A 148 -1.04 16.44 0.96
C PRO A 148 0.06 15.43 0.56
N ILE A 149 -0.26 14.14 0.55
CA ILE A 149 0.61 13.06 0.09
C ILE A 149 -0.11 12.20 -0.96
N LYS A 150 0.66 11.47 -1.76
CA LYS A 150 0.09 10.51 -2.71
C LYS A 150 -0.56 9.34 -1.97
N CYS A 151 -1.81 9.04 -2.32
CA CYS A 151 -2.60 7.98 -1.69
C CYS A 151 -3.06 6.92 -2.71
N VAL A 152 -3.45 5.77 -2.18
CA VAL A 152 -4.02 4.62 -2.89
C VAL A 152 -5.22 4.12 -2.11
N PHE A 153 -6.29 3.74 -2.80
CA PHE A 153 -7.40 2.99 -2.20
C PHE A 153 -7.19 1.50 -2.47
N GLN A 154 -7.11 0.71 -1.41
CA GLN A 154 -6.91 -0.73 -1.51
C GLN A 154 -8.04 -1.50 -0.84
N ILE A 155 -8.49 -2.56 -1.51
CA ILE A 155 -9.50 -3.50 -1.04
C ILE A 155 -8.82 -4.85 -0.83
N TRP A 156 -8.89 -5.36 0.39
CA TRP A 156 -8.32 -6.63 0.81
C TRP A 156 -9.40 -7.54 1.38
N VAL A 157 -9.40 -8.81 0.97
CA VAL A 157 -10.41 -9.80 1.37
C VAL A 157 -9.75 -11.01 2.00
N LYS A 158 -10.26 -11.45 3.14
CA LYS A 158 -9.85 -12.66 3.85
C LYS A 158 -10.28 -13.89 3.04
N LYS A 159 -9.35 -14.80 2.78
CA LYS A 159 -9.58 -16.09 2.10
C LYS A 159 -9.06 -17.22 2.97
N LYS A 160 -9.60 -18.43 2.76
CA LYS A 160 -9.10 -19.66 3.42
C LYS A 160 -7.66 -19.96 3.02
N ILE A 161 -7.33 -19.80 1.74
CA ILE A 161 -5.98 -19.99 1.22
C ILE A 161 -5.06 -18.82 1.60
N LYS A 162 -3.84 -19.14 2.06
CA LYS A 162 -2.79 -18.14 2.29
C LYS A 162 -2.15 -17.74 0.97
N ARG A 163 -1.85 -16.46 0.79
CA ARG A 163 -0.96 -15.99 -0.28
C ARG A 163 0.41 -16.64 -0.14
N ILE A 164 1.08 -16.83 -1.27
CA ILE A 164 2.49 -17.25 -1.30
C ILE A 164 3.32 -16.18 -0.60
N LYS A 165 4.11 -16.60 0.40
CA LYS A 165 5.05 -15.73 1.09
C LYS A 165 6.11 -15.30 0.07
N ILE A 166 6.26 -14.00 -0.14
CA ILE A 166 7.26 -13.47 -1.08
C ILE A 166 8.65 -13.69 -0.47
N ILE A 167 9.29 -14.78 -0.88
CA ILE A 167 10.70 -15.06 -0.61
C ILE A 167 11.54 -14.00 -1.32
N LYS A 168 12.63 -13.58 -0.69
CA LYS A 168 13.57 -12.62 -1.28
C LYS A 168 14.13 -13.27 -2.55
N ILE A 169 13.80 -12.71 -3.72
CA ILE A 169 14.29 -13.24 -5.00
C ILE A 169 15.82 -13.03 -5.01
N LYS A 170 16.56 -14.11 -5.27
CA LYS A 170 18.01 -14.03 -5.41
C LYS A 170 18.35 -13.58 -6.83
N THR A 171 19.51 -12.95 -6.99
CA THR A 171 20.08 -12.74 -8.32
C THR A 171 20.35 -14.09 -8.96
N ASN A 172 20.20 -14.18 -10.28
CA ASN A 172 20.64 -15.36 -11.01
C ASN A 172 22.18 -15.35 -11.20
N LYS A 173 22.72 -16.39 -11.85
CA LYS A 173 24.17 -16.57 -12.05
C LYS A 173 24.79 -15.57 -13.04
N ASN A 174 23.98 -14.75 -13.72
CA ASN A 174 24.45 -13.90 -14.81
C ASN A 174 24.85 -12.50 -14.34
N TYR A 175 24.52 -12.13 -13.10
CA TYR A 175 24.93 -10.85 -12.52
C TYR A 175 24.96 -10.88 -10.98
N LYS A 176 25.69 -9.95 -10.39
CA LYS A 176 25.66 -9.70 -8.94
C LYS A 176 25.68 -8.20 -8.64
N PHE A 177 25.00 -7.81 -7.58
CA PHE A 177 25.17 -6.44 -7.06
C PHE A 177 26.49 -6.35 -6.31
N VAL A 178 27.21 -5.26 -6.53
CA VAL A 178 28.52 -4.99 -5.95
C VAL A 178 28.55 -3.60 -5.32
N SER A 179 29.58 -3.30 -4.51
CA SER A 179 29.90 -1.92 -4.14
C SER A 179 30.38 -1.16 -5.38
N LYS A 180 30.40 0.18 -5.27
CA LYS A 180 30.91 1.05 -6.34
C LYS A 180 32.35 0.71 -6.73
N ASP A 181 33.18 0.38 -5.73
CA ASP A 181 34.62 0.18 -5.90
C ASP A 181 34.98 -1.26 -6.27
N ASN A 182 34.00 -2.14 -6.44
CA ASN A 182 34.22 -3.54 -6.79
C ASN A 182 33.86 -3.81 -8.26
N ASN A 183 34.51 -3.05 -9.15
CA ASN A 183 34.49 -3.21 -10.61
C ASN A 183 33.10 -3.51 -11.20
N PRO A 184 32.10 -2.62 -10.98
CA PRO A 184 30.77 -2.77 -11.57
C PRO A 184 30.80 -2.61 -13.09
N THR A 185 29.97 -3.39 -13.78
CA THR A 185 29.79 -3.30 -15.23
C THR A 185 28.75 -2.24 -15.61
N ILE A 186 27.75 -2.04 -14.74
CA ILE A 186 26.69 -1.04 -14.94
C ILE A 186 26.32 -0.36 -13.63
N ALA A 187 25.82 0.88 -13.75
CA ALA A 187 25.09 1.58 -12.69
C ALA A 187 23.63 1.77 -13.09
N ILE A 188 22.70 1.49 -12.16
CA ILE A 188 21.26 1.62 -12.37
C ILE A 188 20.73 2.73 -11.47
N ARG A 189 20.14 3.78 -12.06
CA ARG A 189 19.54 4.88 -11.29
C ARG A 189 18.36 4.38 -10.49
N ARG A 190 18.36 4.58 -9.17
CA ARG A 190 17.29 4.12 -8.27
C ARG A 190 16.28 5.17 -7.85
N VAL A 191 16.58 6.46 -8.03
CA VAL A 191 15.72 7.59 -7.61
C VAL A 191 15.61 8.68 -8.68
N GLY A 192 14.49 9.40 -8.66
CA GLY A 192 14.19 10.52 -9.56
C GLY A 192 13.52 10.09 -10.87
N SER A 193 13.28 11.07 -11.77
CA SER A 193 12.63 10.86 -13.08
C SER A 193 13.30 9.75 -13.91
N LYS A 194 14.63 9.69 -13.86
CA LYS A 194 15.47 8.67 -14.53
C LYS A 194 15.59 7.35 -13.77
N ALA A 195 14.79 7.09 -12.73
CA ALA A 195 14.81 5.78 -12.05
C ALA A 195 14.54 4.65 -13.06
N GLY A 196 15.44 3.66 -13.09
CA GLY A 196 15.43 2.54 -14.04
C GLY A 196 16.42 2.69 -15.20
N TYR A 197 17.02 3.86 -15.42
CA TYR A 197 18.06 4.04 -16.46
C TYR A 197 19.34 3.27 -16.10
N ILE A 198 19.97 2.70 -17.11
CA ILE A 198 21.22 1.94 -17.01
C ILE A 198 22.35 2.76 -17.63
N TYR A 199 23.47 2.84 -16.93
CA TYR A 199 24.69 3.51 -17.38
C TYR A 199 25.81 2.49 -17.50
N TYR A 200 26.46 2.47 -18.66
CA TYR A 200 27.63 1.64 -18.97
C TYR A 200 28.94 2.43 -18.92
N SER A 201 28.86 3.76 -18.87
CA SER A 201 29.99 4.68 -18.82
C SER A 201 29.89 5.63 -17.64
N ASN A 202 31.06 6.17 -17.27
CA ASN A 202 31.25 7.09 -16.16
C ASN A 202 30.62 6.55 -14.85
N ILE A 203 30.91 5.28 -14.54
CA ILE A 203 30.29 4.54 -13.43
C ILE A 203 30.89 5.01 -12.10
N GLU A 204 32.20 5.25 -12.09
CA GLU A 204 32.98 5.86 -11.02
C GLU A 204 32.48 7.26 -10.63
N ASN A 205 31.84 7.99 -11.54
CA ASN A 205 31.24 9.30 -11.24
C ASN A 205 29.82 9.20 -10.64
N ARG A 206 29.25 8.00 -10.50
CA ARG A 206 27.88 7.84 -9.97
C ARG A 206 27.85 7.80 -8.45
N ASN A 207 26.81 8.44 -7.89
CA ASN A 207 26.59 8.54 -6.45
C ASN A 207 25.84 7.30 -5.91
N ILE A 208 26.37 6.70 -4.84
CA ILE A 208 25.85 5.48 -4.18
C ILE A 208 24.44 5.63 -3.58
N ASN A 209 24.05 6.84 -3.17
CA ASN A 209 22.72 7.10 -2.64
C ASN A 209 21.64 7.09 -3.73
N THR A 210 22.06 7.28 -4.99
CA THR A 210 21.14 7.44 -6.13
C THR A 210 21.23 6.32 -7.15
N HIS A 211 22.22 5.43 -7.06
CA HIS A 211 22.42 4.30 -7.98
C HIS A 211 22.63 2.98 -7.24
N TYR A 212 22.29 1.88 -7.91
CA TYR A 212 22.79 0.56 -7.55
C TYR A 212 23.81 0.11 -8.58
N PHE A 213 24.87 -0.55 -8.12
CA PHE A 213 25.97 -1.04 -8.94
C PHE A 213 25.85 -2.54 -9.15
N VAL A 214 26.05 -2.97 -10.40
CA VAL A 214 25.88 -4.37 -10.81
C VAL A 214 27.08 -4.79 -11.67
N LYS A 215 27.68 -5.92 -11.32
CA LYS A 215 28.67 -6.63 -12.13
C LYS A 215 27.96 -7.70 -12.96
N ILE A 216 28.09 -7.62 -14.27
CA ILE A 216 27.53 -8.61 -15.19
C ILE A 216 28.59 -9.70 -15.39
N LEU A 217 28.16 -10.96 -15.27
CA LEU A 217 29.05 -12.13 -15.28
C LEU A 217 28.98 -12.92 -16.59
N LYS A 218 27.97 -12.67 -17.45
CA LYS A 218 27.83 -13.29 -18.77
C LYS A 218 27.50 -12.27 -19.85
N LYS A 219 27.83 -12.57 -21.11
CA LYS A 219 27.49 -11.74 -22.26
C LYS A 219 25.98 -11.51 -22.31
N HIS A 220 25.57 -10.27 -22.54
CA HIS A 220 24.17 -9.86 -22.63
C HIS A 220 24.02 -8.73 -23.63
N THR A 221 22.81 -8.57 -24.18
CA THR A 221 22.46 -7.41 -24.99
C THR A 221 22.40 -6.17 -24.10
N ARG A 222 23.03 -5.07 -24.51
CA ARG A 222 22.99 -3.81 -23.74
C ARG A 222 21.56 -3.28 -23.67
N LEU A 223 21.15 -2.89 -22.46
CA LEU A 223 19.82 -2.38 -22.18
C LEU A 223 19.92 -0.90 -21.77
N LEU A 224 19.12 -0.03 -22.38
CA LEU A 224 19.13 1.40 -22.03
C LEU A 224 18.40 1.69 -20.71
N LYS A 225 17.33 0.96 -20.42
CA LYS A 225 16.50 1.16 -19.22
C LYS A 225 15.72 -0.10 -18.83
N LEU A 226 15.46 -0.23 -17.54
CA LEU A 226 14.48 -1.17 -16.99
C LEU A 226 13.10 -0.52 -17.02
N ASN A 227 12.13 -1.16 -17.69
CA ASN A 227 10.73 -0.71 -17.65
C ASN A 227 10.11 -1.00 -16.27
N LEU A 228 10.21 -0.02 -15.37
CA LEU A 228 9.75 -0.05 -13.96
C LEU A 228 8.83 1.14 -13.64
N ASN A 229 8.04 1.59 -14.62
CA ASN A 229 7.20 2.78 -14.50
C ASN A 229 6.15 2.68 -13.38
N LYS A 230 5.60 1.48 -13.15
CA LYS A 230 4.62 1.25 -12.09
C LYS A 230 5.28 1.27 -10.71
N GLU A 231 6.42 0.61 -10.60
CA GLU A 231 7.20 0.50 -9.37
C GLU A 231 7.72 1.87 -8.96
N LYS A 232 8.31 2.63 -9.89
CA LYS A 232 8.93 3.93 -9.58
C LYS A 232 7.94 4.95 -9.02
N GLN A 233 6.67 4.85 -9.39
CA GLN A 233 5.58 5.73 -8.94
C GLN A 233 4.90 5.26 -7.64
N SER A 234 5.29 4.12 -7.08
CA SER A 234 4.70 3.56 -5.86
C SER A 234 5.34 4.15 -4.59
N THR A 235 5.51 5.47 -4.54
CA THR A 235 6.21 6.21 -3.48
C THR A 235 5.41 7.44 -3.06
N LEU A 236 5.72 8.01 -1.89
CA LEU A 236 5.06 9.21 -1.37
C LEU A 236 5.62 10.50 -1.96
N GLY A 237 6.93 10.53 -2.24
CA GLY A 237 7.66 11.67 -2.79
C GLY A 237 8.28 11.34 -4.14
N ALA A 238 9.59 11.61 -4.28
CA ALA A 238 10.33 11.34 -5.51
C ALA A 238 10.18 9.87 -5.98
N TYR A 239 10.23 9.68 -7.30
CA TYR A 239 10.20 8.34 -7.89
C TYR A 239 11.35 7.49 -7.36
N SER A 240 11.07 6.24 -7.00
CA SER A 240 12.13 5.31 -6.65
C SER A 240 11.78 3.85 -6.86
N ILE A 241 12.80 3.08 -7.25
CA ILE A 241 12.74 1.64 -7.44
C ILE A 241 13.58 0.97 -6.36
N SER A 242 13.13 -0.14 -5.80
CA SER A 242 13.90 -0.92 -4.82
C SER A 242 14.90 -1.83 -5.51
N LYS A 243 15.92 -2.30 -4.79
CA LYS A 243 16.81 -3.39 -5.26
C LYS A 243 16.00 -4.61 -5.72
N MET A 244 14.86 -4.88 -5.07
CA MET A 244 13.99 -6.01 -5.42
C MET A 244 13.22 -5.81 -6.71
N ASP A 245 12.78 -4.57 -6.99
CA ASP A 245 12.14 -4.21 -8.26
C ASP A 245 13.13 -4.45 -9.42
N ILE A 246 14.41 -4.12 -9.23
CA ILE A 246 15.48 -4.35 -10.21
C ILE A 246 15.77 -5.84 -10.38
N ILE A 247 15.94 -6.60 -9.29
CA ILE A 247 16.23 -8.04 -9.37
C ILE A 247 15.15 -8.78 -10.15
N LYS A 248 13.87 -8.49 -9.88
CA LYS A 248 12.76 -9.08 -10.63
C LYS A 248 12.87 -8.85 -12.13
N LYS A 249 13.33 -7.67 -12.54
CA LYS A 249 13.43 -7.33 -13.95
C LYS A 249 14.71 -7.89 -14.59
N LEU A 250 15.84 -7.81 -13.90
CA LEU A 250 17.11 -8.35 -14.40
C LEU A 250 17.09 -9.87 -14.53
N ASN A 251 16.48 -10.60 -13.59
CA ASN A 251 16.36 -12.06 -13.70
C ASN A 251 15.59 -12.54 -14.95
N LEU A 252 14.78 -11.68 -15.57
CA LEU A 252 14.04 -11.97 -16.81
C LEU A 252 14.82 -11.59 -18.07
N LEU A 253 15.83 -10.71 -17.94
CA LEU A 253 16.52 -10.08 -19.07
C LEU A 253 17.96 -10.56 -19.23
N LEU A 254 18.58 -11.01 -18.15
CA LEU A 254 19.95 -11.49 -18.08
C LEU A 254 19.95 -12.95 -17.72
#